data_AF-A0A0Q5BXA0-F1
#
_entry.id   AF-A0A0Q5BXA0-F1
#
_cell.length_a   1.000
_cell.length_b   1.000
_cell.length_c   1.000
_cell.angle_alpha   90.00
_cell.angle_beta   90.00
_cell.angle_gamma   90.00
#
_symmetry.space_group_name_H-M   'P 1'
#
loop_
_entity.id
_entity.type
_entity.pdbx_description
1 polymer ?
#
loop_
_entity_poly.entity_id
_entity_poly.type
_entity_poly.pdbx_seq_one_letter_code
_entity_poly.pdbx_strand_id
1 'polypeptide(L)'
;MRSRTARTAEERALERLEDLYAELPTLSCLGLCEKSCHQHIDASALERRRLLAKGVDLDAPTPDGACPALSRTFGAGRCSVHAIRPTICRLWGVSAAMPCEHGCVPDGGRVSDAQAMRWMLTSYDIGGHADTSPDVRALLEQCLADEHASALLSRYLRGDRSITAQLRDRILQLRVGPPHPS
;
A
#
# COMPACT_ATOMS: atom_id res chain seq x y z
N MET A 1 8.44 38.91 -16.64
CA MET A 1 7.57 38.27 -15.62
C MET A 1 7.09 36.95 -16.19
N ARG A 2 7.62 35.82 -15.71
CA ARG A 2 7.22 34.49 -16.20
C ARG A 2 5.88 34.13 -15.57
N SER A 3 4.94 33.75 -16.43
CA SER A 3 3.58 33.33 -16.11
C SER A 3 3.58 32.21 -15.06
N ARG A 4 2.77 32.36 -14.00
CA ARG A 4 2.40 31.25 -13.10
C ARG A 4 1.46 30.33 -13.89
N THR A 5 2.00 29.37 -14.62
CA THR A 5 1.19 28.33 -15.25
C THR A 5 0.50 27.53 -14.14
N ALA A 6 -0.82 27.47 -14.16
CA ALA A 6 -1.58 26.65 -13.22
C ALA A 6 -1.17 25.19 -13.39
N ARG A 7 -0.79 24.52 -12.30
CA ARG A 7 -0.48 23.08 -12.31
C ARG A 7 -1.70 22.29 -12.77
N THR A 8 -1.48 21.17 -13.43
CA THR A 8 -2.56 20.22 -13.77
C THR A 8 -3.06 19.51 -12.52
N ALA A 9 -4.22 18.84 -12.61
CA ALA A 9 -4.72 18.01 -11.51
C ALA A 9 -3.79 16.83 -11.22
N GLU A 10 -3.19 16.25 -12.25
CA GLU A 10 -2.25 15.13 -12.13
C GLU A 10 -0.93 15.55 -11.48
N GLU A 11 -0.37 16.72 -11.83
CA GLU A 11 0.82 17.27 -11.16
C GLU A 11 0.58 17.48 -9.66
N ARG A 12 -0.59 18.02 -9.29
CA ARG A 12 -0.96 18.14 -7.86
C ARG A 12 -1.11 16.80 -7.17
N ALA A 13 -1.65 15.79 -7.85
CA ALA A 13 -1.76 14.45 -7.29
C ALA A 13 -0.39 13.80 -7.09
N LEU A 14 0.53 13.97 -8.04
CA LEU A 14 1.91 13.49 -7.93
C LEU A 14 2.63 14.14 -6.74
N GLU A 15 2.51 15.45 -6.57
CA GLU A 15 3.10 16.14 -5.41
C GLU A 15 2.55 15.59 -4.09
N ARG A 16 1.22 15.44 -3.97
CA ARG A 16 0.61 14.85 -2.77
C ARG A 16 1.08 13.42 -2.51
N LEU A 17 1.33 12.64 -3.57
CA LEU A 17 1.86 11.29 -3.47
C LEU A 17 3.31 11.29 -2.98
N GLU A 18 4.14 12.23 -3.46
CA GLU A 18 5.51 12.41 -2.96
C GLU A 18 5.53 12.89 -1.50
N ASP A 19 4.61 13.79 -1.11
CA ASP A 19 4.46 14.22 0.27
C ASP A 19 4.13 13.03 1.19
N LEU A 20 3.17 12.17 0.78
CA LEU A 20 2.86 10.91 1.46
C LEU A 20 4.11 10.01 1.56
N TYR A 21 4.91 9.93 0.50
CA TYR A 21 6.11 9.11 0.51
C TYR A 21 7.21 9.62 1.44
N ALA A 22 7.29 10.93 1.64
CA ALA A 22 8.22 11.54 2.58
C ALA A 22 7.83 11.26 4.05
N GLU A 23 6.57 10.97 4.33
CA GLU A 23 6.10 10.57 5.68
C GLU A 23 6.44 9.10 6.03
N LEU A 24 6.67 8.26 5.03
CA LEU A 24 6.94 6.83 5.25
C LEU A 24 8.32 6.64 5.91
N PRO A 25 8.44 5.73 6.90
CA PRO A 25 9.72 5.39 7.50
C PRO A 25 10.75 4.95 6.45
N THR A 26 11.97 5.45 6.57
CA THR A 26 13.06 5.05 5.70
C THR A 26 13.56 3.66 6.06
N LEU A 27 13.74 2.82 5.05
CA LEU A 27 14.23 1.46 5.17
C LEU A 27 15.55 1.33 4.41
N SER A 28 16.61 0.90 5.11
CA SER A 28 17.88 0.49 4.49
C SER A 28 17.72 -0.85 3.77
N CYS A 29 17.02 -0.83 2.64
CA CYS A 29 16.63 -2.01 1.87
C CYS A 29 17.84 -2.71 1.22
N LEU A 30 18.00 -4.00 1.49
CA LEU A 30 19.05 -4.83 0.88
C LEU A 30 18.78 -5.17 -0.60
N GLY A 31 17.53 -5.04 -1.05
CA GLY A 31 17.13 -5.30 -2.44
C GLY A 31 17.16 -6.78 -2.83
N LEU A 32 16.96 -7.68 -1.86
CA LEU A 32 17.02 -9.13 -2.04
C LEU A 32 15.64 -9.79 -2.27
N CYS A 33 14.57 -8.98 -2.40
CA CYS A 33 13.17 -9.47 -2.46
C CYS A 33 12.80 -10.28 -3.71
N GLU A 34 13.72 -10.54 -4.64
CA GLU A 34 13.44 -11.19 -5.93
C GLU A 34 12.50 -12.39 -5.81
N LYS A 35 12.74 -13.25 -4.80
CA LYS A 35 11.97 -14.48 -4.57
C LYS A 35 10.59 -14.25 -3.98
N SER A 36 10.34 -13.10 -3.34
CA SER A 36 9.03 -12.73 -2.76
C SER A 36 8.29 -11.70 -3.62
N CYS A 37 8.97 -11.08 -4.58
CA CYS A 37 8.44 -10.02 -5.44
C CYS A 37 7.71 -10.64 -6.65
N HIS A 38 6.41 -10.87 -6.51
CA HIS A 38 5.54 -11.54 -7.49
C HIS A 38 4.63 -10.57 -8.26
N GLN A 39 3.88 -11.09 -9.24
CA GLN A 39 2.80 -10.38 -9.92
C GLN A 39 1.64 -10.02 -8.98
N HIS A 40 0.70 -9.19 -9.49
CA HIS A 40 -0.46 -8.67 -8.75
C HIS A 40 -0.09 -7.71 -7.61
N ILE A 41 0.93 -6.88 -7.84
CA ILE A 41 1.25 -5.77 -6.94
C ILE A 41 0.11 -4.76 -6.98
N ASP A 42 -0.46 -4.49 -5.82
CA ASP A 42 -1.52 -3.50 -5.68
C ASP A 42 -0.97 -2.07 -5.75
N ALA A 43 -1.63 -1.18 -6.47
CA ALA A 43 -1.14 0.16 -6.73
C ALA A 43 -2.28 1.06 -7.23
N SER A 44 -2.27 2.33 -6.80
CA SER A 44 -3.18 3.33 -7.33
C SER A 44 -2.99 3.53 -8.84
N ALA A 45 -4.03 4.00 -9.52
CA ALA A 45 -3.97 4.26 -10.96
C ALA A 45 -2.87 5.27 -11.32
N LEU A 46 -2.61 6.27 -10.45
CA LEU A 46 -1.51 7.21 -10.63
C LEU A 46 -0.13 6.53 -10.52
N GLU A 47 0.08 5.66 -9.54
CA GLU A 47 1.32 4.90 -9.41
C GLU A 47 1.55 3.99 -10.62
N ARG A 48 0.50 3.30 -11.09
CA ARG A 48 0.55 2.49 -12.31
C ARG A 48 0.95 3.30 -13.54
N ARG A 49 0.32 4.47 -13.76
CA ARG A 49 0.70 5.37 -14.86
C ARG A 49 2.16 5.84 -14.75
N ARG A 50 2.62 6.15 -13.54
CA ARG A 50 4.00 6.58 -13.29
C ARG A 50 5.02 5.49 -13.63
N LEU A 51 4.72 4.24 -13.29
CA LEU A 51 5.55 3.08 -13.64
C LEU A 51 5.53 2.82 -15.14
N LEU A 52 4.36 2.90 -15.77
CA LEU A 52 4.20 2.71 -17.21
C LEU A 52 5.01 3.76 -18.01
N ALA A 53 5.05 5.01 -17.54
CA ALA A 53 5.88 6.06 -18.12
C ALA A 53 7.40 5.79 -18.01
N LYS A 54 7.81 4.82 -17.18
CA LYS A 54 9.18 4.28 -17.12
C LYS A 54 9.35 2.93 -17.83
N GLY A 55 8.34 2.51 -18.59
CA GLY A 55 8.35 1.25 -19.34
C GLY A 55 8.08 0.01 -18.47
N VAL A 56 7.52 0.18 -17.27
CA VAL A 56 7.13 -0.95 -16.40
C VAL A 56 5.62 -1.00 -16.29
N ASP A 57 5.04 -2.06 -16.85
CA ASP A 57 3.63 -2.40 -16.69
C ASP A 57 3.51 -3.48 -15.61
N LEU A 58 2.86 -3.16 -14.48
CA LEU A 58 2.66 -4.11 -13.37
C LEU A 58 1.64 -5.20 -13.68
N ASP A 59 0.77 -4.99 -14.67
CA ASP A 59 -0.27 -5.94 -15.07
C ASP A 59 0.22 -6.87 -16.19
N ALA A 60 1.41 -6.61 -16.75
CA ALA A 60 1.99 -7.43 -17.79
C ALA A 60 2.28 -8.85 -17.28
N PRO A 61 1.89 -9.90 -18.03
CA PRO A 61 2.19 -11.28 -17.69
C PRO A 61 3.70 -11.55 -17.75
N THR A 62 4.24 -12.23 -16.74
CA THR A 62 5.60 -12.77 -16.74
C THR A 62 5.57 -14.30 -16.73
N PRO A 63 6.45 -15.00 -17.46
CA PRO A 63 6.41 -16.47 -17.57
C PRO A 63 6.45 -17.24 -16.25
N ASP A 64 7.09 -16.67 -15.23
CA ASP A 64 7.37 -17.26 -13.91
C ASP A 64 6.53 -16.65 -12.78
N GLY A 65 5.57 -15.77 -13.10
CA GLY A 65 4.79 -15.06 -12.07
C GLY A 65 5.57 -14.03 -11.26
N ALA A 66 6.79 -13.68 -11.68
CA ALA A 66 7.63 -12.69 -11.02
C ALA A 66 7.15 -11.25 -11.28
N CYS A 67 7.48 -10.32 -10.39
CA CYS A 67 7.14 -8.91 -10.62
C CYS A 67 7.77 -8.39 -11.94
N PRO A 68 7.00 -7.74 -12.83
CA PRO A 68 7.52 -7.18 -14.09
C PRO A 68 8.63 -6.14 -13.91
N ALA A 69 8.74 -5.56 -12.72
CA ALA A 69 9.76 -4.57 -12.39
C ALA A 69 11.11 -5.17 -11.97
N LEU A 70 11.28 -6.50 -11.95
CA LEU A 70 12.55 -7.14 -11.60
C LEU A 70 13.52 -7.10 -12.79
N SER A 71 14.71 -6.54 -12.53
CA SER A 71 15.78 -6.46 -13.52
C SER A 71 16.43 -7.83 -13.71
N ARG A 72 16.25 -8.44 -14.88
CA ARG A 72 16.87 -9.74 -15.23
C ARG A 72 18.32 -9.62 -15.72
N THR A 73 18.81 -8.40 -15.95
CA THR A 73 20.12 -8.11 -16.55
C THR A 73 21.34 -8.38 -15.67
N PHE A 74 21.18 -8.61 -14.36
CA PHE A 74 22.33 -8.74 -13.44
C PHE A 74 22.24 -9.92 -12.45
N GLY A 75 21.55 -11.01 -12.79
CA GLY A 75 21.58 -12.27 -12.03
C GLY A 75 21.12 -12.20 -10.56
N ALA A 76 20.65 -11.05 -10.09
CA ALA A 76 20.31 -10.79 -8.69
C ALA A 76 18.95 -10.07 -8.55
N GLY A 77 18.06 -10.21 -9.55
CA GLY A 77 16.70 -9.65 -9.63
C GLY A 77 16.40 -8.46 -8.73
N ARG A 78 17.10 -7.35 -8.94
CA ARG A 78 16.81 -6.10 -8.22
C ARG A 78 15.67 -5.37 -8.91
N CYS A 79 14.82 -4.72 -8.12
CA CYS A 79 13.76 -3.86 -8.67
C CYS A 79 14.36 -2.70 -9.48
N SER A 80 14.08 -2.65 -10.79
CA SER A 80 14.58 -1.63 -11.72
C SER A 80 13.97 -0.24 -11.47
N VAL A 81 12.82 -0.20 -10.81
CA VAL A 81 12.05 1.02 -10.49
C VAL A 81 12.00 1.32 -8.99
N HIS A 82 12.98 0.83 -8.22
CA HIS A 82 12.99 0.95 -6.76
C HIS A 82 12.73 2.38 -6.26
N ALA A 83 13.23 3.40 -6.97
CA ALA A 83 13.04 4.81 -6.60
C ALA A 83 11.58 5.29 -6.72
N ILE A 84 10.82 4.75 -7.66
CA ILE A 84 9.43 5.15 -7.94
C ILE A 84 8.42 4.05 -7.58
N ARG A 85 8.84 3.11 -6.73
CA ARG A 85 8.00 1.98 -6.30
C ARG A 85 6.69 2.47 -5.66
N PRO A 86 5.58 1.72 -5.84
CA PRO A 86 4.28 2.08 -5.28
C PRO A 86 4.28 1.93 -3.75
N THR A 87 3.23 2.45 -3.12
CA THR A 87 3.05 2.52 -1.67
C THR A 87 3.19 1.15 -1.02
N ILE A 88 2.56 0.11 -1.59
CA ILE A 88 2.64 -1.25 -1.04
C ILE A 88 4.09 -1.75 -0.95
N CYS A 89 4.90 -1.47 -1.97
CA CYS A 89 6.31 -1.86 -2.02
C CYS A 89 7.17 -1.03 -1.06
N ARG A 90 6.74 0.19 -0.69
CA ARG A 90 7.41 0.99 0.35
C ARG A 90 7.07 0.47 1.75
N LEU A 91 5.88 -0.09 1.93
CA LEU A 91 5.43 -0.63 3.21
C LEU A 91 5.97 -2.03 3.49
N TRP A 92 6.47 -2.74 2.47
CA TRP A 92 7.15 -4.01 2.65
C TRP A 92 8.41 -3.86 3.51
N GLY A 93 8.47 -4.56 4.63
CA GLY A 93 9.51 -4.43 5.65
C GLY A 93 9.26 -3.31 6.67
N VAL A 94 8.32 -2.40 6.40
CA VAL A 94 7.98 -1.27 7.28
C VAL A 94 6.84 -1.62 8.23
N SER A 95 5.84 -2.39 7.79
CA SER A 95 4.72 -2.83 8.64
C SER A 95 4.98 -4.17 9.34
N ALA A 96 4.29 -4.42 10.44
CA ALA A 96 4.36 -5.70 11.16
C ALA A 96 3.74 -6.87 10.37
N ALA A 97 2.69 -6.61 9.57
CA ALA A 97 2.02 -7.60 8.73
C ALA A 97 2.84 -8.02 7.50
N MET A 98 3.74 -7.16 7.02
CA MET A 98 4.59 -7.44 5.85
C MET A 98 6.07 -7.35 6.23
N PRO A 99 6.57 -8.23 7.12
CA PRO A 99 7.97 -8.21 7.51
C PRO A 99 8.86 -8.58 6.32
N CYS A 100 9.99 -7.90 6.17
CA CYS A 100 11.00 -8.28 5.19
C CYS A 100 11.67 -9.59 5.64
N GLU A 101 11.64 -10.62 4.80
CA GLU A 101 12.28 -11.93 5.06
C GLU A 101 13.80 -11.85 5.20
N HIS A 102 14.43 -10.78 4.69
CA HIS A 102 15.87 -10.53 4.80
C HIS A 102 16.24 -9.64 6.00
N GLY A 103 15.30 -9.40 6.91
CA GLY A 103 15.58 -8.67 8.16
C GLY A 103 15.71 -7.16 8.00
N CYS A 104 15.31 -6.56 6.87
CA CYS A 104 15.25 -5.10 6.77
C CYS A 104 14.20 -4.55 7.76
N VAL A 105 14.58 -3.57 8.57
CA VAL A 105 13.72 -2.86 9.54
C VAL A 105 14.00 -1.36 9.45
N PRO A 106 12.98 -0.49 9.45
CA PRO A 106 13.20 0.96 9.49
C PRO A 106 13.77 1.39 10.84
N ASP A 107 14.45 2.54 10.85
CA ASP A 107 14.94 3.17 12.07
C ASP A 107 13.74 3.54 12.97
N GLY A 108 13.78 3.14 14.25
CA GLY A 108 12.64 3.28 15.17
C GLY A 108 11.66 2.10 15.18
N GLY A 109 11.88 1.07 14.36
CA GLY A 109 11.09 -0.15 14.35
C GLY A 109 9.86 -0.08 13.44
N ARG A 110 9.16 -1.21 13.31
CA ARG A 110 8.01 -1.35 12.40
C ARG A 110 6.82 -0.53 12.88
N VAL A 111 6.06 0.00 11.93
CA VAL A 111 4.79 0.66 12.21
C VAL A 111 3.69 -0.35 12.46
N SER A 112 2.61 0.09 13.11
CA SER A 112 1.40 -0.72 13.22
C SER A 112 0.76 -0.96 11.86
N ASP A 113 0.12 -2.11 11.71
CA ASP A 113 -0.61 -2.46 10.48
C ASP A 113 -1.69 -1.43 10.17
N ALA A 114 -2.33 -0.88 11.20
CA ALA A 114 -3.34 0.15 11.03
C ALA A 114 -2.77 1.42 10.38
N GLN A 115 -1.57 1.83 10.78
CA GLN A 115 -0.91 2.99 10.17
C GLN A 115 -0.49 2.70 8.73
N ALA A 116 0.09 1.52 8.47
CA ALA A 116 0.44 1.10 7.11
C ALA A 116 -0.79 1.08 6.19
N MET A 117 -1.92 0.58 6.68
CA MET A 117 -3.19 0.58 5.94
C MET A 117 -3.72 2.00 5.70
N ARG A 118 -3.60 2.92 6.66
CA ARG A 118 -3.97 4.34 6.44
C ARG A 118 -3.15 4.97 5.33
N TRP A 119 -1.85 4.70 5.25
CA TRP A 119 -1.01 5.19 4.14
C TRP A 119 -1.40 4.57 2.80
N MET A 120 -1.71 3.27 2.76
CA MET A 120 -2.25 2.62 1.55
C MET A 120 -3.53 3.30 1.07
N LEU A 121 -4.51 3.49 1.95
CA LEU A 121 -5.77 4.15 1.60
C LEU A 121 -5.56 5.61 1.16
N THR A 122 -4.61 6.30 1.77
CA THR A 122 -4.26 7.68 1.37
C THR A 122 -3.68 7.71 -0.05
N SER A 123 -2.82 6.76 -0.41
CA SER A 123 -2.34 6.61 -1.79
C SER A 123 -3.49 6.38 -2.78
N TYR A 124 -4.45 5.54 -2.41
CA TYR A 124 -5.61 5.23 -3.26
C TYR A 124 -6.51 6.46 -3.48
N ASP A 125 -6.68 7.30 -2.47
CA ASP A 125 -7.41 8.57 -2.63
C ASP A 125 -6.67 9.57 -3.52
N ILE A 126 -5.34 9.62 -3.40
CA ILE A 126 -4.53 10.53 -4.20
C ILE A 126 -4.53 10.09 -5.66
N GLY A 127 -4.30 8.79 -5.90
CA GLY A 127 -4.05 8.25 -7.22
C GLY A 127 -5.23 7.58 -7.92
N GLY A 128 -6.34 7.37 -7.20
CA GLY A 128 -7.49 6.57 -7.62
C GLY A 128 -7.23 5.07 -7.48
N HIS A 129 -8.23 4.31 -7.03
CA HIS A 129 -8.19 2.85 -6.98
C HIS A 129 -9.60 2.26 -7.23
N ALA A 130 -9.71 1.22 -8.04
CA ALA A 130 -11.00 0.69 -8.49
C ALA A 130 -11.85 0.11 -7.34
N ASP A 131 -11.19 -0.45 -6.33
CA ASP A 131 -11.85 -1.19 -5.24
C ASP A 131 -12.10 -0.35 -3.97
N THR A 132 -11.93 0.98 -4.03
CA THR A 132 -11.97 1.84 -2.84
C THR A 132 -13.01 2.93 -2.98
N SER A 133 -14.29 2.55 -2.91
CA SER A 133 -15.38 3.54 -2.85
C SER A 133 -15.31 4.35 -1.53
N PRO A 134 -15.89 5.56 -1.48
CA PRO A 134 -15.94 6.35 -0.24
C PRO A 134 -16.55 5.59 0.95
N ASP A 135 -17.58 4.77 0.71
CA ASP A 135 -18.22 3.97 1.75
C ASP A 135 -17.32 2.84 2.26
N VAL A 136 -16.60 2.18 1.35
CA VAL A 136 -15.61 1.15 1.70
C VAL A 136 -14.47 1.78 2.51
N ARG A 137 -13.99 2.96 2.11
CA ARG A 137 -12.97 3.69 2.84
C ARG A 137 -13.43 4.07 4.25
N ALA A 138 -14.59 4.70 4.38
CA ALA A 138 -15.12 5.11 5.68
C ALA A 138 -15.27 3.90 6.63
N LEU A 139 -15.72 2.77 6.10
CA LEU A 139 -15.80 1.53 6.87
C LEU A 139 -14.42 1.02 7.32
N LEU A 140 -13.43 1.03 6.41
CA LEU A 140 -12.07 0.64 6.74
C LEU A 140 -11.48 1.57 7.79
N GLU A 141 -11.68 2.89 7.70
CA GLU A 141 -11.24 3.84 8.71
C GLU A 141 -11.85 3.56 10.09
N GLN A 142 -13.14 3.23 10.16
CA GLN A 142 -13.78 2.78 11.41
C GLN A 142 -13.14 1.50 11.96
N CYS A 143 -12.87 0.52 11.10
CA CYS A 143 -12.19 -0.71 11.51
C CYS A 143 -10.77 -0.46 12.01
N LEU A 144 -10.06 0.49 11.40
CA LEU A 144 -8.69 0.86 11.76
C LEU A 144 -8.61 1.72 13.04
N ALA A 145 -9.72 2.36 13.43
CA ALA A 145 -9.86 3.09 14.69
C ALA A 145 -10.24 2.18 15.87
N ASP A 146 -10.86 1.03 15.60
CA ASP A 146 -11.21 0.03 16.60
C ASP A 146 -10.11 -1.03 16.77
N GLU A 147 -9.57 -1.19 17.97
CA GLU A 147 -8.43 -2.09 18.24
C GLU A 147 -8.74 -3.55 17.84
N HIS A 148 -9.93 -4.03 18.18
CA HIS A 148 -10.35 -5.40 17.89
C HIS A 148 -10.57 -5.62 16.39
N ALA A 149 -11.32 -4.73 15.73
CA ALA A 149 -11.53 -4.82 14.28
C ALA A 149 -10.22 -4.72 13.52
N SER A 150 -9.31 -3.82 13.94
CA SER A 150 -7.98 -3.69 13.32
C SER A 150 -7.16 -4.96 13.47
N ALA A 151 -7.20 -5.64 14.62
CA ALA A 151 -6.51 -6.91 14.82
C ALA A 151 -7.08 -8.04 13.93
N LEU A 152 -8.41 -8.13 13.81
CA LEU A 152 -9.09 -9.08 12.93
C LEU A 152 -8.80 -8.80 11.45
N LEU A 153 -8.85 -7.53 11.04
CA LEU A 153 -8.56 -7.10 9.68
C LEU A 153 -7.12 -7.43 9.30
N SER A 154 -6.15 -7.16 10.18
CA SER A 154 -4.75 -7.53 9.97
C SER A 154 -4.56 -9.04 9.75
N ARG A 155 -5.25 -9.89 10.53
CA ARG A 155 -5.22 -11.35 10.33
C ARG A 155 -5.83 -11.75 8.99
N TYR A 156 -6.98 -11.16 8.63
CA TYR A 156 -7.67 -11.44 7.37
C TYR A 156 -6.78 -11.14 6.16
N LEU A 157 -6.12 -9.98 6.19
CA LEU A 157 -5.22 -9.51 5.12
C LEU A 157 -3.97 -10.39 5.00
N ARG A 158 -3.51 -10.98 6.11
CA ARG A 158 -2.45 -12.00 6.13
C ARG A 158 -2.91 -13.39 5.66
N GLY A 159 -4.16 -13.52 5.20
CA GLY A 159 -4.71 -14.75 4.63
C GLY A 159 -5.39 -15.68 5.63
N ASP A 160 -5.51 -15.28 6.91
CA ASP A 160 -6.27 -16.06 7.89
C ASP A 160 -7.78 -15.93 7.61
N ARG A 161 -8.32 -16.85 6.82
CA ARG A 161 -9.74 -16.87 6.48
C ARG A 161 -10.63 -17.41 7.61
N SER A 162 -10.04 -18.01 8.66
CA SER A 162 -10.83 -18.56 9.78
C SER A 162 -11.55 -17.48 10.59
N ILE A 163 -11.05 -16.25 10.57
CA ILE A 163 -11.64 -15.12 11.29
C ILE A 163 -12.67 -14.32 10.47
N THR A 164 -13.03 -14.80 9.27
CA THR A 164 -13.98 -14.08 8.39
C THR A 164 -15.30 -13.76 9.08
N ALA A 165 -15.88 -14.71 9.83
CA ALA A 165 -17.12 -14.50 10.57
C ALA A 165 -16.96 -13.44 11.68
N GLN A 166 -15.88 -13.53 12.45
CA GLN A 166 -15.58 -12.58 13.55
C GLN A 166 -15.37 -11.16 13.01
N LEU A 167 -14.62 -11.02 11.91
CA LEU A 167 -14.39 -9.73 11.26
C LEU A 167 -15.71 -9.14 10.76
N ARG A 168 -16.54 -9.95 10.07
CA ARG A 168 -17.85 -9.50 9.59
C ARG A 168 -18.74 -9.05 10.74
N ASP A 169 -18.84 -9.83 11.80
CA ASP A 169 -19.71 -9.52 12.94
C ASP A 169 -19.25 -8.23 13.64
N ARG A 170 -17.93 -8.02 13.77
CA ARG A 170 -17.38 -6.78 14.31
C ARG A 170 -17.67 -5.58 13.40
N ILE A 171 -17.51 -5.72 12.09
CA ILE A 171 -17.85 -4.70 11.10
C ILE A 171 -19.34 -4.30 11.22
N LEU A 172 -20.23 -5.28 11.39
CA LEU A 172 -21.67 -5.00 11.59
C LEU A 172 -21.93 -4.23 12.88
N GLN A 173 -21.25 -4.55 13.98
CA GLN A 173 -21.36 -3.80 15.23
C GLN A 173 -20.90 -2.34 15.08
N LEU A 174 -19.80 -2.11 14.35
CA LEU A 174 -19.29 -0.75 14.11
C LEU A 174 -20.26 0.10 13.28
N ARG A 175 -20.94 -0.51 12.29
CA ARG A 175 -21.92 0.18 11.44
C ARG A 175 -23.18 0.63 12.18
N VAL A 176 -23.54 -0.03 13.29
CA VAL A 176 -24.78 0.27 14.03
C VAL A 176 -24.59 1.40 15.04
N GLY A 177 -23.35 1.73 15.43
CA GLY A 177 -23.05 2.74 16.46
C GLY A 177 -23.61 2.39 17.85
N PRO A 178 -23.07 2.95 18.94
CA PRO A 178 -23.68 2.79 20.25
C PRO A 178 -25.08 3.45 20.25
N PRO A 179 -26.06 2.93 21.00
CA PRO A 179 -27.32 3.66 21.19
C PRO A 179 -26.99 5.05 21.74
N HIS A 180 -27.50 6.10 21.08
CA HIS A 180 -27.44 7.44 21.63
C HIS A 180 -28.01 7.41 23.07
N PRO A 181 -27.30 7.95 24.07
CA PRO A 181 -27.91 8.15 25.37
C PRO A 181 -29.04 9.17 25.19
N SER A 182 -30.28 8.71 25.40
CA SER A 182 -31.46 9.56 25.56
C SER A 182 -31.38 10.38 26.84
#